data_AF-A0A916SCX2-F1
#
_entry.id   AF-A0A916SCX2-F1
#
_cell.length_a   1.000
_cell.length_b   1.000
_cell.length_c   1.000
_cell.angle_alpha   90.00
_cell.angle_beta   90.00
_cell.angle_gamma   90.00
#
_symmetry.space_group_name_H-M   'P 1'
#
loop_
_entity.id
_entity.type
_entity.pdbx_description
1 polymer ?
#
loop_
_entity_poly.entity_id
_entity_poly.type
_entity_poly.pdbx_seq_one_letter_code
_entity_poly.pdbx_strand_id
1 'polypeptide(L)'
;MHPVERVVRKLGGIASTAEILARGYETDMVRLVASYGRIVPVRQGWYAVPEVPKDSLRAWRAGGRLTCISAAVQHGLWAHDVDALHVRVAANASRVERSPRVVLHWSRAAVTGSRLAVSVEEALQTIRRCQPAEVFHAIRRAANR
;
A
#
# COMPACT_ATOMS: atom_id res chain seq x y z
N MET A 1 19.00 7.95 13.62
CA MET A 1 17.92 7.95 12.60
C MET A 1 17.89 9.31 11.94
N HIS A 2 17.96 9.36 10.60
CA HIS A 2 18.02 10.63 9.86
C HIS A 2 16.66 11.38 9.91
N PRO A 3 16.61 12.73 9.94
CA PRO A 3 15.35 13.47 10.00
C PRO A 3 14.35 13.15 8.88
N VAL A 4 14.82 13.02 7.63
CA VAL A 4 13.99 12.60 6.49
C VAL A 4 13.43 11.19 6.68
N GLU A 5 14.26 10.21 7.08
CA GLU A 5 13.82 8.84 7.38
C GLU A 5 12.69 8.86 8.43
N ARG A 6 12.86 9.64 9.51
CA ARG A 6 11.85 9.82 10.54
C ARG A 6 10.54 10.41 10.01
N VAL A 7 10.58 11.33 9.04
CA VAL A 7 9.36 11.84 8.38
C VAL A 7 8.65 10.73 7.61
N VAL A 8 9.38 9.95 6.81
CA VAL A 8 8.80 8.83 6.06
C VAL A 8 8.17 7.81 7.01
N ARG A 9 8.83 7.47 8.12
CA ARG A 9 8.26 6.61 9.18
C ARG A 9 6.97 7.20 9.75
N LYS A 10 6.98 8.48 10.13
CA LYS A 10 5.79 9.17 10.68
C LYS A 10 4.61 9.24 9.71
N LEU A 11 4.86 9.22 8.40
CA LEU A 11 3.82 9.19 7.36
C LEU A 11 3.28 7.79 7.07
N GLY A 12 3.68 6.77 7.84
CA GLY A 12 3.26 5.39 7.67
C GLY A 12 4.23 4.55 6.83
N GLY A 13 5.51 4.94 6.78
CA GLY A 13 6.58 4.17 6.15
C GLY A 13 6.71 4.35 4.64
N ILE A 14 5.76 5.04 3.98
CA ILE A 14 5.80 5.35 2.54
C ILE A 14 5.34 6.80 2.37
N ALA A 15 6.14 7.61 1.68
CA ALA A 15 5.89 9.03 1.48
C ALA A 15 6.26 9.46 0.07
N SER A 16 5.51 10.41 -0.47
CA SER A 16 5.87 11.11 -1.70
C SER A 16 6.96 12.14 -1.42
N THR A 17 7.69 12.52 -2.46
CA THR A 17 8.65 13.62 -2.41
C THR A 17 7.95 14.90 -1.95
N ALA A 18 6.78 15.20 -2.52
CA ALA A 18 5.99 16.37 -2.13
C ALA A 18 5.65 16.40 -0.63
N GLU A 19 5.26 15.26 -0.03
CA GLU A 19 4.99 15.16 1.41
C GLU A 19 6.24 15.39 2.27
N ILE A 20 7.42 14.98 1.79
CA ILE A 20 8.69 15.20 2.47
C ILE A 20 9.09 16.68 2.36
N LEU A 21 9.00 17.28 1.17
CA LEU A 21 9.34 18.70 0.94
C LEU A 21 8.42 19.63 1.72
N ALA A 22 7.14 19.29 1.85
CA ALA A 22 6.17 20.03 2.69
C ALA A 22 6.55 20.07 4.18
N ARG A 23 7.58 19.33 4.61
CA ARG A 23 8.15 19.37 5.96
C ARG A 23 9.48 20.15 6.04
N GLY A 24 9.81 20.93 5.01
CA GLY A 24 10.97 21.82 4.98
C GLY A 24 12.28 21.15 4.59
N TYR A 25 12.23 19.97 3.95
CA TYR A 25 13.43 19.32 3.43
C TYR A 25 13.59 19.61 1.95
N GLU A 26 14.83 19.59 1.47
CA GLU A 26 15.17 19.79 0.07
C GLU A 26 15.30 18.47 -0.69
N THR A 27 15.12 18.52 -2.02
CA THR A 27 15.18 17.33 -2.88
C THR A 27 16.53 16.61 -2.81
N ASP A 28 17.63 17.36 -2.71
CA ASP A 28 18.97 16.77 -2.64
C ASP A 28 19.21 16.04 -1.31
N MET A 29 18.60 16.50 -0.22
CA MET A 29 18.61 15.77 1.06
C MET A 29 17.86 14.44 0.93
N VAL A 30 16.74 14.40 0.21
CA VAL A 30 16.01 13.13 -0.04
C VAL A 30 16.87 12.16 -0.83
N ARG A 31 17.54 12.63 -1.89
CA ARG A 31 18.44 11.83 -2.72
C ARG A 31 19.63 11.29 -1.92
N LEU A 32 20.24 12.13 -1.08
CA LEU A 32 21.32 11.74 -0.18
C LEU A 32 20.89 10.62 0.79
N VAL A 33 19.73 10.78 1.41
CA VAL A 33 19.21 9.77 2.36
C VAL A 33 18.87 8.45 1.63
N ALA A 34 18.39 8.55 0.39
CA ALA A 34 18.14 7.40 -0.45
C ALA A 34 19.43 6.68 -0.89
N SER A 35 20.50 7.41 -1.20
CA SER A 35 21.79 6.80 -1.57
C SER A 35 22.43 6.03 -0.42
N TYR A 36 22.17 6.43 0.82
CA TYR A 36 22.53 5.66 2.03
C TYR A 36 21.58 4.50 2.36
N GLY A 37 20.56 4.22 1.54
CA GLY A 37 19.62 3.13 1.74
C GLY A 37 18.68 3.30 2.95
N ARG A 38 18.63 4.49 3.56
CA ARG A 38 17.76 4.78 4.72
C ARG A 38 16.30 4.92 4.32
N ILE A 39 16.07 5.32 3.07
CA ILE A 39 14.81 5.21 2.35
C ILE A 39 15.11 4.61 0.98
N VAL A 40 14.15 3.93 0.39
CA VAL A 40 14.30 3.28 -0.91
C VAL A 40 13.29 3.84 -1.90
N PRO A 41 13.67 4.04 -3.18
CA PRO A 41 12.73 4.45 -4.20
C PRO A 41 11.69 3.35 -4.45
N VAL A 42 10.42 3.75 -4.50
CA VAL A 42 9.30 2.85 -4.78
C VAL A 42 8.90 2.98 -6.24
N ARG A 43 8.59 4.21 -6.65
CA ARG A 43 8.29 4.65 -8.02
C ARG A 43 8.64 6.14 -8.12
N GLN A 44 8.51 6.72 -9.32
CA GLN A 44 8.79 8.15 -9.51
C GLN A 44 8.06 9.00 -8.46
N GLY A 45 8.84 9.77 -7.68
CA GLY A 45 8.33 10.67 -6.64
C GLY A 45 7.89 10.00 -5.34
N TRP A 46 8.13 8.70 -5.14
CA TRP A 46 7.72 7.96 -3.95
C TRP A 46 8.89 7.19 -3.32
N TYR A 47 9.01 7.29 -2.00
CA TYR A 47 10.02 6.62 -1.21
C TYR A 47 9.37 5.84 -0.07
N ALA A 48 10.02 4.78 0.38
CA ALA A 48 9.63 3.98 1.52
C ALA A 48 10.81 3.74 2.45
N VAL A 49 10.54 3.38 3.70
CA VAL A 49 11.59 2.79 4.54
C VAL A 49 11.83 1.32 4.18
N PRO A 50 13.03 0.77 4.42
CA PRO A 50 13.37 -0.60 4.01
C PRO A 50 12.51 -1.69 4.65
N GLU A 51 11.91 -1.42 5.81
CA GLU A 51 11.12 -2.40 6.57
C GLU A 51 9.66 -2.49 6.13
N VAL A 52 9.23 -1.70 5.14
CA VAL A 52 7.88 -1.80 4.59
C VAL A 52 7.66 -3.21 4.00
N PRO A 53 6.54 -3.89 4.34
CA PRO A 53 6.23 -5.21 3.80
C PRO A 53 6.32 -5.25 2.27
N LYS A 54 6.89 -6.34 1.75
CA LYS A 54 7.18 -6.51 0.31
C LYS A 54 5.93 -6.30 -0.55
N ASP A 55 4.79 -6.85 -0.14
CA ASP A 55 3.55 -6.73 -0.90
C ASP A 55 2.96 -5.32 -0.86
N SER A 56 3.09 -4.60 0.26
CA SER A 56 2.75 -3.18 0.31
C SER A 56 3.62 -2.38 -0.67
N LEU A 57 4.93 -2.63 -0.73
CA LEU A 57 5.81 -1.99 -1.71
C LEU A 57 5.41 -2.31 -3.16
N ARG A 58 5.05 -3.57 -3.44
CA ARG A 58 4.57 -4.00 -4.75
C ARG A 58 3.27 -3.29 -5.13
N ALA A 59 2.33 -3.12 -4.18
CA ALA A 59 1.09 -2.39 -4.44
C ALA A 59 1.35 -0.92 -4.81
N TRP A 60 2.27 -0.26 -4.09
CA TRP A 60 2.65 1.12 -4.41
C TRP A 60 3.35 1.25 -5.77
N ARG A 61 4.18 0.27 -6.14
CA ARG A 61 4.76 0.18 -7.49
C ARG A 61 3.66 0.03 -8.55
N ALA A 62 2.68 -0.84 -8.31
CA ALA A 62 1.51 -1.03 -9.15
C ALA A 62 0.56 0.19 -9.20
N GLY A 63 0.78 1.19 -8.34
CA GLY A 63 0.09 2.48 -8.36
C GLY A 63 -1.01 2.65 -7.33
N GLY A 64 -1.02 1.82 -6.28
CA GLY A 64 -2.07 1.85 -5.27
C GLY A 64 -1.67 1.27 -3.92
N ARG A 65 -2.66 0.84 -3.16
CA ARG A 65 -2.49 0.19 -1.84
C ARG A 65 -3.06 -1.22 -1.86
N LEU A 66 -2.62 -2.09 -0.98
CA LEU A 66 -3.24 -3.42 -0.82
C LEU A 66 -4.72 -3.27 -0.48
N THR A 67 -5.55 -4.08 -1.13
CA THR A 67 -6.99 -4.21 -0.85
C THR A 67 -7.42 -5.67 -0.95
N CYS A 68 -8.71 -5.93 -0.82
CA CYS A 68 -9.31 -7.24 -0.97
C CYS A 68 -8.59 -8.30 -0.10
N ILE A 69 -8.35 -9.49 -0.65
CA ILE A 69 -7.69 -10.61 0.03
C ILE A 69 -6.23 -10.30 0.36
N SER A 70 -5.52 -9.51 -0.44
CA SER A 70 -4.13 -9.11 -0.11
C SER A 70 -4.06 -8.16 1.09
N ALA A 71 -5.07 -7.30 1.29
CA ALA A 71 -5.17 -6.53 2.53
C ALA A 71 -5.55 -7.41 3.73
N ALA A 72 -6.38 -8.44 3.54
CA ALA A 72 -6.70 -9.38 4.62
C ALA A 72 -5.46 -10.12 5.12
N VAL A 73 -4.56 -10.55 4.22
CA VAL A 73 -3.25 -11.12 4.58
C VAL A 73 -2.42 -10.10 5.37
N GLN A 74 -2.32 -8.86 4.88
CA GLN A 74 -1.58 -7.79 5.57
C GLN A 74 -2.11 -7.48 6.98
N HIS A 75 -3.41 -7.68 7.22
CA HIS A 75 -4.05 -7.51 8.54
C HIS A 75 -4.03 -8.78 9.40
N GLY A 76 -3.45 -9.89 8.92
CA GLY A 76 -3.42 -11.17 9.64
C GLY A 76 -4.77 -11.88 9.70
N LEU A 77 -5.73 -11.50 8.84
CA LEU A 77 -7.09 -12.07 8.79
C LEU A 77 -7.21 -13.26 7.84
N TRP A 78 -6.14 -13.54 7.08
CA TRP A 78 -6.08 -14.61 6.11
C TRP A 78 -4.66 -15.17 6.07
N ALA A 79 -4.53 -16.50 6.09
CA ALA A 79 -3.24 -17.17 6.17
C ALA A 79 -2.81 -17.86 4.86
N HIS A 80 -3.70 -17.91 3.84
CA HIS A 80 -3.35 -18.53 2.57
C HIS A 80 -2.65 -17.54 1.64
N ASP A 81 -1.76 -18.07 0.82
CA ASP A 81 -1.14 -17.34 -0.27
C ASP A 81 -2.19 -16.80 -1.25
N VAL A 82 -1.85 -15.69 -1.88
CA VAL A 82 -2.69 -15.00 -2.86
C VAL A 82 -2.01 -15.07 -4.23
N ASP A 83 -2.69 -15.68 -5.20
CA ASP A 83 -2.16 -15.89 -6.55
C ASP A 83 -1.82 -14.59 -7.29
N ALA A 84 -2.57 -13.53 -6.99
CA ALA A 84 -2.38 -12.21 -7.53
C ALA A 84 -2.42 -11.14 -6.44
N LEU A 85 -1.74 -10.02 -6.68
CA LEU A 85 -1.75 -8.88 -5.78
C LEU A 85 -3.00 -8.02 -6.03
N HIS A 86 -3.86 -7.87 -5.03
CA HIS A 86 -5.06 -7.04 -5.14
C HIS A 86 -4.73 -5.61 -4.71
N VAL A 87 -4.83 -4.67 -5.64
CA VAL A 87 -4.41 -3.29 -5.46
C VAL A 87 -5.58 -2.33 -5.69
N ARG A 88 -5.88 -1.50 -4.70
CA ARG A 88 -6.81 -0.38 -4.87
C ARG A 88 -6.11 0.76 -5.58
N VAL A 89 -6.71 1.24 -6.66
CA VAL A 89 -6.25 2.40 -7.43
C VAL A 89 -7.35 3.44 -7.57
N ALA A 90 -6.95 4.72 -7.65
CA ALA A 90 -7.89 5.80 -7.90
C ALA A 90 -8.51 5.65 -9.30
N ALA A 91 -9.79 6.01 -9.44
CA ALA A 91 -10.53 5.87 -10.70
C ALA A 91 -9.88 6.56 -11.92
N ASN A 92 -9.07 7.60 -11.70
CA ASN A 92 -8.35 8.34 -12.73
C ASN A 92 -6.86 7.99 -12.83
N ALA A 93 -6.39 6.93 -12.16
CA ALA A 93 -4.99 6.54 -12.21
C ALA A 93 -4.61 6.00 -13.60
N SER A 94 -3.66 6.65 -14.28
CA SER A 94 -3.17 6.20 -15.58
C SER A 94 -1.90 5.35 -15.50
N ARG A 95 -1.06 5.60 -14.48
CA ARG A 95 0.23 4.92 -14.25
C ARG A 95 0.08 3.76 -13.26
N VAL A 96 -0.47 2.66 -13.76
CA VAL A 96 -0.73 1.42 -13.02
C VAL A 96 -0.05 0.22 -13.68
N GLU A 97 0.27 -0.81 -12.92
CA GLU A 97 0.77 -2.08 -13.46
C GLU A 97 -0.40 -2.89 -14.04
N ARG A 98 -0.28 -3.33 -15.30
CA ARG A 98 -1.26 -4.17 -15.99
C ARG A 98 -0.65 -5.53 -16.33
N SER A 99 -0.37 -6.32 -15.30
CA SER A 99 0.11 -7.71 -15.46
C SER A 99 -0.94 -8.69 -14.92
N PRO A 100 -0.96 -9.96 -15.39
CA PRO A 100 -1.86 -10.98 -14.85
C PRO A 100 -1.66 -11.26 -13.35
N ARG A 101 -0.54 -10.81 -12.76
CA ARG A 101 -0.21 -10.97 -11.35
C ARG A 101 -0.76 -9.85 -10.46
N VAL A 102 -1.48 -8.88 -11.03
CA VAL A 102 -2.07 -7.74 -10.32
C VAL A 102 -3.55 -7.57 -10.67
N VAL A 103 -4.40 -7.63 -9.67
CA VAL A 103 -5.84 -7.34 -9.79
C VAL A 103 -6.10 -5.92 -9.32
N LEU A 104 -6.51 -5.05 -10.24
CA LEU A 104 -6.77 -3.63 -9.97
C LEU A 104 -8.23 -3.40 -9.57
N HIS A 105 -8.43 -2.80 -8.40
CA HIS A 105 -9.72 -2.36 -7.89
C HIS A 105 -9.85 -0.85 -8.00
N TRP A 106 -10.57 -0.39 -9.03
CA TRP A 106 -10.78 1.02 -9.30
C TRP A 106 -11.88 1.60 -8.42
N SER A 107 -11.64 2.78 -7.85
CA SER A 107 -12.67 3.45 -7.05
C SER A 107 -12.49 4.96 -6.99
N ARG A 108 -13.62 5.65 -6.87
CA ARG A 108 -13.71 7.11 -6.67
C ARG A 108 -13.76 7.50 -5.19
N ALA A 109 -14.04 6.55 -4.30
CA ALA A 109 -14.15 6.83 -2.86
C ALA A 109 -12.78 7.23 -2.28
N ALA A 110 -12.80 8.06 -1.23
CA ALA A 110 -11.60 8.31 -0.44
C ALA A 110 -11.05 6.98 0.09
N VAL A 111 -9.73 6.83 0.03
CA VAL A 111 -9.07 5.61 0.54
C VAL A 111 -9.03 5.67 2.06
N THR A 112 -9.43 4.60 2.72
CA THR A 112 -9.32 4.45 4.18
C THR A 112 -8.11 3.60 4.57
N GLY A 113 -7.77 3.55 5.86
CA GLY A 113 -6.66 2.71 6.36
C GLY A 113 -5.31 3.40 6.35
N SER A 114 -4.25 2.63 6.09
CA SER A 114 -2.86 3.08 6.19
C SER A 114 -2.16 3.13 4.83
N ARG A 115 -0.86 3.38 4.81
CA ARG A 115 -0.04 3.21 3.60
C ARG A 115 0.15 1.75 3.22
N LEU A 116 0.06 0.83 4.17
CA LEU A 116 0.37 -0.58 3.94
C LEU A 116 -0.79 -1.31 3.26
N ALA A 117 -2.01 -0.97 3.66
CA ALA A 117 -3.26 -1.53 3.14
C ALA A 117 -4.43 -0.59 3.43
N VAL A 118 -5.53 -0.77 2.69
CA VAL A 118 -6.82 -0.18 3.04
C VAL A 118 -7.32 -0.68 4.41
N SER A 119 -8.32 -0.03 5.00
CA SER A 119 -8.92 -0.50 6.25
C SER A 119 -9.53 -1.89 6.12
N VAL A 120 -9.73 -2.59 7.25
CA VAL A 120 -10.41 -3.90 7.27
C VAL A 120 -11.81 -3.80 6.68
N GLU A 121 -12.57 -2.75 7.02
CA GLU A 121 -13.92 -2.52 6.49
C GLU A 121 -13.91 -2.38 4.96
N GLU A 122 -13.01 -1.55 4.42
CA GLU A 122 -12.90 -1.37 2.98
C GLU A 122 -12.41 -2.65 2.26
N ALA A 123 -11.50 -3.39 2.89
CA ALA A 123 -11.04 -4.68 2.39
C ALA A 123 -12.22 -5.67 2.31
N LEU A 124 -13.04 -5.80 3.36
CA LEU A 124 -14.22 -6.66 3.39
C LEU A 124 -15.25 -6.30 2.32
N GLN A 125 -15.51 -5.01 2.11
CA GLN A 125 -16.40 -4.54 1.03
C GLN A 125 -15.89 -4.95 -0.36
N THR A 126 -14.58 -4.88 -0.56
CA THR A 126 -13.93 -5.28 -1.82
C THR A 126 -13.93 -6.80 -1.98
N ILE A 127 -13.63 -7.56 -0.92
CA ILE A 127 -13.66 -9.04 -0.89
C ILE A 127 -15.05 -9.54 -1.28
N ARG A 128 -16.11 -8.98 -0.70
CA ARG A 128 -17.51 -9.36 -0.98
C ARG A 128 -17.87 -9.30 -2.47
N ARG A 129 -17.22 -8.44 -3.25
CA ARG A 129 -17.47 -8.26 -4.69
C ARG A 129 -16.52 -9.07 -5.57
N CYS A 130 -15.33 -9.39 -5.05
CA CYS A 130 -14.22 -9.93 -5.83
C CYS A 130 -14.01 -11.43 -5.60
N GLN A 131 -14.35 -11.93 -4.42
CA GLN A 131 -14.03 -13.29 -3.97
C GLN A 131 -15.32 -14.09 -3.75
N PRO A 132 -15.24 -15.43 -3.77
CA PRO A 132 -16.35 -16.29 -3.38
C PRO A 132 -16.90 -15.96 -1.98
N ALA A 133 -18.19 -16.25 -1.77
CA ALA A 133 -18.89 -15.92 -0.52
C ALA A 133 -18.25 -16.59 0.70
N GLU A 134 -17.69 -17.78 0.52
CA GLU A 134 -17.02 -18.57 1.55
C GLU A 134 -15.78 -17.83 2.07
N VAL A 135 -14.97 -17.27 1.18
CA VAL A 135 -13.77 -16.47 1.51
C VAL A 135 -14.18 -15.21 2.27
N PHE A 136 -15.20 -14.49 1.78
CA PHE A 136 -15.73 -13.32 2.47
C PHE A 136 -16.18 -13.64 3.89
N HIS A 137 -16.99 -14.69 4.08
CA HIS A 137 -17.48 -15.09 5.38
C HIS A 137 -16.39 -15.57 6.32
N ALA A 138 -15.36 -16.26 5.81
CA ALA A 138 -14.22 -16.69 6.61
C ALA A 138 -13.42 -15.49 7.15
N ILE A 139 -13.05 -14.55 6.28
CA ILE A 139 -12.28 -13.35 6.67
C ILE A 139 -13.09 -12.45 7.60
N ARG A 140 -14.38 -12.24 7.32
CA ARG A 140 -15.28 -11.46 8.18
C ARG A 140 -15.37 -12.05 9.59
N ARG A 141 -15.43 -13.38 9.72
CA ARG A 141 -15.40 -14.03 11.04
C ARG A 141 -14.09 -13.78 11.77
N ALA A 142 -12.95 -13.79 11.08
CA ALA A 142 -11.66 -13.49 11.68
C ALA A 142 -11.56 -12.03 12.17
N ALA A 143 -12.16 -11.08 11.44
CA ALA A 143 -12.13 -9.65 11.79
C ALA A 143 -12.95 -9.28 13.04
N ASN A 144 -13.85 -10.16 13.48
CA ASN A 144 -14.76 -9.94 14.62
C ASN A 144 -14.36 -10.72 15.89
N ARG A 145 -13.17 -11.33 15.91
CA ARG A 145 -12.61 -11.99 17.10
C ARG A 145 -11.75 -11.00 17.87
#